data_AF-A0A814L3K2-F1
#
_entry.id   AF-A0A814L3K2-F1
#
_cell.length_a   1.000
_cell.length_b   1.000
_cell.length_c   1.000
_cell.angle_alpha   90.00
_cell.angle_beta   90.00
_cell.angle_gamma   90.00
#
_symmetry.space_group_name_H-M   'P 1'
#
loop_
_entity.id
_entity.type
_entity.pdbx_description
1 polymer ?
#
loop_
_entity_poly.entity_id
_entity_poly.type
_entity_poly.pdbx_seq_one_letter_code
_entity_poly.pdbx_strand_id
1 'polypeptide(L)'
;MSSQPSPETTIIRQNRNTANTTVLEQRTLTTVSQSTLNDSAEGDDEAFHVVHHQRRRLQSREAQNEQFFDATTSPSLPTSVSKISKEAERFSCEFRFPPVKISFSNINVLFTDQITRQFIVELKRRNIRTPNLVSFWRIDSTKKYLFVYGDNREAFSQLIMNDTYPSSIYDQQFNIEQPKSIPSQMSVLAMGVSCQLSEVEVLADVQEQYASGDVVLFGCPASNRTRNVKVNFRDSRDYTKCLNNGFIYVNHLKPIMKRYLGTPRVMLCSKYQGYGHFRAKCTSAHEYCAVCSAERSLDSPHVCTNVTKCRNCGGDHSYAYSQCTALLQYRRELIEQLLEKDMIPNHVHIPKAFRSRLERVFPLTPAQNRVTSNVKQQVNRKVSPMKSSSVRQAQLLTYTNVLNGTNSGEDSPIRSCNVKNHMQHYQQQLSDINKAHVDTMLNLSNQINMLSVKVDCVSSKVEQMNHLVSKVVIPCVSTLAHSLVKLNEKLSCMEGKPDRQTVSLLGIEAEAESEKVRRMTKCLEEAVTVTETSFFKVQGFFQV
;
A
#
# COMPACT_ATOMS: atom_id res chain seq x y z
N MET A 1 1.87 2.08 70.54
CA MET A 1 1.03 3.15 71.14
C MET A 1 1.96 4.16 71.77
N SER A 2 1.77 5.47 71.51
CA SER A 2 2.45 6.60 72.20
C SER A 2 4.00 6.66 72.09
N SER A 3 4.69 7.80 72.19
CA SER A 3 4.29 9.21 72.35
C SER A 3 5.25 10.13 71.57
N GLN A 4 4.81 11.33 71.17
CA GLN A 4 5.71 12.49 70.97
C GLN A 4 5.76 13.32 72.27
N PRO A 5 6.84 14.10 72.47
CA PRO A 5 6.78 15.57 72.36
C PRO A 5 7.96 16.14 71.52
N SER A 6 8.04 17.41 71.07
CA SER A 6 7.07 18.53 70.88
C SER A 6 7.72 19.55 69.87
N PRO A 7 7.38 20.87 69.74
CA PRO A 7 7.79 21.73 68.61
C PRO A 7 8.84 22.82 68.93
N GLU A 8 9.31 23.55 67.90
CA GLU A 8 9.37 25.04 67.78
C GLU A 8 10.03 25.43 66.43
N THR A 9 9.94 26.61 65.80
CA THR A 9 8.94 27.70 65.63
C THR A 9 9.64 28.77 64.77
N THR A 10 9.21 28.90 63.51
CA THR A 10 9.05 30.16 62.74
C THR A 10 10.19 31.21 62.61
N ILE A 11 10.48 31.61 61.36
CA ILE A 11 10.50 33.03 60.92
C ILE A 11 10.43 33.12 59.37
N ILE A 12 9.74 34.13 58.85
CA ILE A 12 9.57 34.42 57.41
C ILE A 12 10.26 35.74 57.07
N ARG A 13 10.89 35.85 55.88
CA ARG A 13 11.12 37.14 55.22
C ARG A 13 11.04 37.04 53.70
N GLN A 14 10.44 38.04 53.08
CA GLN A 14 10.31 38.22 51.63
C GLN A 14 11.32 39.27 51.15
N ASN A 15 11.77 39.22 49.88
CA ASN A 15 11.56 40.37 48.99
C ASN A 15 11.84 40.12 47.50
N ARG A 16 11.07 40.86 46.70
CA ARG A 16 11.12 41.04 45.24
C ARG A 16 12.50 41.51 44.72
N ASN A 17 12.86 41.17 43.48
CA ASN A 17 12.69 42.11 42.36
C ASN A 17 13.00 41.56 40.94
N THR A 18 12.33 42.19 39.99
CA THR A 18 12.29 42.08 38.53
C THR A 18 13.60 42.31 37.76
N ALA A 19 13.74 41.66 36.59
CA ALA A 19 14.22 42.28 35.35
C ALA A 19 13.87 41.42 34.11
N ASN A 20 13.56 42.05 32.98
CA ASN A 20 13.48 41.43 31.65
C ASN A 20 14.74 41.78 30.85
N THR A 21 15.29 40.86 30.06
CA THR A 21 16.23 41.20 28.98
C THR A 21 16.04 40.29 27.77
N THR A 22 15.58 40.87 26.66
CA THR A 22 15.65 40.26 25.33
C THR A 22 17.05 40.46 24.75
N VAL A 23 17.72 39.41 24.27
CA VAL A 23 18.98 39.51 23.53
C VAL A 23 18.72 39.28 22.05
N LEU A 24 19.17 40.23 21.22
CA LEU A 24 19.09 40.22 19.76
C LEU A 24 20.50 39.98 19.20
N GLU A 25 20.85 38.74 18.86
CA GLU A 25 22.16 38.46 18.24
C GLU A 25 22.15 38.80 16.75
N GLN A 26 22.73 39.96 16.43
CA GLN A 26 23.09 40.32 15.06
C GLN A 26 24.29 39.47 14.60
N ARG A 27 24.14 38.75 13.49
CA ARG A 27 25.29 38.07 12.84
C ARG A 27 26.10 39.07 12.02
N THR A 28 27.26 39.45 12.54
CA THR A 28 28.30 40.16 11.78
C THR A 28 28.87 39.27 10.69
N LEU A 29 29.01 39.80 9.47
CA LEU A 29 29.78 39.16 8.40
C LEU A 29 31.25 39.51 8.56
N THR A 30 32.09 38.52 8.85
CA THR A 30 33.56 38.69 8.92
C THR A 30 34.21 38.10 7.68
N THR A 31 34.66 38.95 6.77
CA THR A 31 35.47 38.55 5.62
C THR A 31 36.85 38.10 6.12
N VAL A 32 37.30 36.89 5.74
CA VAL A 32 38.65 36.40 6.04
C VAL A 32 39.35 36.01 4.74
N SER A 33 40.59 36.49 4.59
CA SER A 33 41.38 36.37 3.37
C SER A 33 42.09 35.01 3.23
N GLN A 34 42.53 34.70 2.01
CA GLN A 34 43.32 33.51 1.71
C GLN A 34 44.76 33.62 2.25
N SER A 35 45.25 32.57 2.90
CA SER A 35 46.69 32.25 2.95
C SER A 35 46.93 30.77 3.25
N THR A 36 47.44 30.05 2.25
CA THR A 36 48.28 28.84 2.29
C THR A 36 48.50 28.10 3.63
N LEU A 37 48.23 26.78 3.63
CA LEU A 37 49.20 25.75 4.04
C LEU A 37 48.78 24.37 3.47
N ASN A 38 49.72 23.43 3.42
CA ASN A 38 49.57 22.14 2.73
C ASN A 38 49.32 20.93 3.67
N ASP A 39 48.96 19.82 3.04
CA ASP A 39 49.14 18.42 3.44
C ASP A 39 48.20 17.78 4.49
N SER A 40 47.99 16.46 4.31
CA SER A 40 47.30 15.50 5.19
C SER A 40 45.76 15.46 5.19
N ALA A 41 45.16 14.93 4.11
CA ALA A 41 43.73 14.55 4.09
C ALA A 41 43.35 13.42 3.08
N GLU A 42 44.11 12.31 3.01
CA GLU A 42 43.59 11.10 2.34
C GLU A 42 42.60 10.39 3.28
N GLY A 43 41.30 10.33 2.93
CA GLY A 43 40.36 9.56 3.77
C GLY A 43 38.84 9.66 3.61
N ASP A 44 38.25 10.51 2.74
CA ASP A 44 36.77 10.68 2.70
C ASP A 44 36.11 10.68 1.29
N ASP A 45 36.88 10.69 0.19
CA ASP A 45 36.34 10.92 -1.17
C ASP A 45 35.36 9.84 -1.69
N GLU A 46 35.50 8.58 -1.28
CA GLU A 46 34.60 7.51 -1.76
C GLU A 46 33.14 7.77 -1.39
N ALA A 47 32.88 8.29 -0.18
CA ALA A 47 31.53 8.60 0.28
C ALA A 47 30.90 9.71 -0.57
N PHE A 48 31.69 10.73 -0.90
CA PHE A 48 31.26 11.87 -1.73
C PHE A 48 30.99 11.42 -3.18
N HIS A 49 31.88 10.61 -3.75
CA HIS A 49 31.72 10.04 -5.10
C HIS A 49 30.48 9.14 -5.23
N VAL A 50 30.19 8.28 -4.25
CA VAL A 50 29.00 7.41 -4.25
C VAL A 50 27.72 8.24 -4.22
N VAL A 51 27.63 9.24 -3.33
CA VAL A 51 26.45 10.12 -3.25
C VAL A 51 26.27 10.92 -4.54
N HIS A 52 27.35 11.49 -5.10
CA HIS A 52 27.26 12.31 -6.31
C HIS A 52 26.90 11.47 -7.54
N HIS A 53 27.41 10.25 -7.68
CA HIS A 53 27.02 9.31 -8.73
C HIS A 53 25.57 8.85 -8.59
N GLN A 54 25.08 8.62 -7.36
CA GLN A 54 23.68 8.30 -7.12
C GLN A 54 22.75 9.49 -7.46
N ARG A 55 23.14 10.74 -7.15
CA ARG A 55 22.39 11.95 -7.57
C ARG A 55 22.35 12.08 -9.10
N ARG A 56 23.48 11.89 -9.80
CA ARG A 56 23.53 11.88 -11.29
C ARG A 56 22.65 10.78 -11.90
N ARG A 57 22.60 9.58 -11.30
CA ARG A 57 21.72 8.48 -11.75
C ARG A 57 20.23 8.76 -11.52
N LEU A 58 19.87 9.52 -10.48
CA LEU A 58 18.49 9.99 -10.28
C LEU A 58 18.15 11.07 -11.30
N GLN A 59 18.97 12.12 -11.41
CA GLN A 59 18.82 13.20 -12.39
C GLN A 59 18.70 12.69 -13.83
N SER A 60 19.50 11.69 -14.23
CA SER A 60 19.40 11.07 -15.55
C SER A 60 18.06 10.33 -15.79
N ARG A 61 17.48 9.72 -14.76
CA ARG A 61 16.14 9.09 -14.81
C ARG A 61 15.00 10.10 -14.66
N GLU A 62 15.28 11.29 -14.17
CA GLU A 62 14.31 12.38 -14.00
C GLU A 62 14.24 13.25 -15.27
N ALA A 63 15.38 13.53 -15.92
CA ALA A 63 15.42 14.09 -17.28
C ALA A 63 14.76 13.18 -18.34
N GLN A 64 14.76 11.85 -18.12
CA GLN A 64 13.97 10.89 -18.94
C GLN A 64 12.45 11.12 -18.88
N ASN A 65 11.94 11.83 -17.87
CA ASN A 65 10.53 12.19 -17.79
C ASN A 65 10.21 13.52 -18.48
N GLU A 66 11.19 14.38 -18.79
CA GLU A 66 10.94 15.63 -19.52
C GLU A 66 10.66 15.36 -21.01
N GLN A 67 11.49 14.53 -21.64
CA GLN A 67 11.27 14.03 -23.02
C GLN A 67 9.93 13.28 -23.20
N PHE A 68 9.26 12.94 -22.11
CA PHE A 68 7.99 12.23 -22.09
C PHE A 68 6.79 13.17 -22.27
N PHE A 69 6.87 14.42 -21.79
CA PHE A 69 5.78 15.40 -21.84
C PHE A 69 5.79 16.29 -23.09
N ASP A 70 6.97 16.56 -23.67
CA ASP A 70 7.11 17.48 -24.83
C ASP A 70 6.83 16.82 -26.20
N ALA A 71 6.66 15.49 -26.23
CA ALA A 71 6.65 14.70 -27.47
C ALA A 71 5.25 14.56 -28.11
N THR A 72 4.68 15.70 -28.55
CA THR A 72 3.34 15.82 -29.18
C THR A 72 3.28 15.38 -30.65
N THR A 73 4.42 15.15 -31.32
CA THR A 73 4.49 14.74 -32.73
C THR A 73 5.53 13.64 -32.93
N SER A 74 5.08 12.44 -33.34
CA SER A 74 5.93 11.31 -33.72
C SER A 74 5.21 10.40 -34.73
N PRO A 75 5.91 9.76 -35.70
CA PRO A 75 5.27 8.97 -36.75
C PRO A 75 4.56 7.71 -36.23
N SER A 76 3.54 7.26 -36.96
CA SER A 76 2.76 6.06 -36.64
C SER A 76 3.56 4.76 -36.84
N LEU A 77 4.05 4.18 -35.74
CA LEU A 77 4.41 2.76 -35.70
C LEU A 77 3.13 1.88 -35.77
N PRO A 78 3.22 0.62 -36.25
CA PRO A 78 2.05 -0.24 -36.45
C PRO A 78 1.29 -0.53 -35.16
N THR A 79 0.04 -0.05 -35.09
CA THR A 79 -0.77 -0.01 -33.88
C THR A 79 -1.47 -1.34 -33.55
N SER A 80 -0.84 -2.18 -32.71
CA SER A 80 -1.56 -3.23 -31.96
C SER A 80 -0.87 -3.63 -30.65
N VAL A 81 -0.51 -2.65 -29.81
CA VAL A 81 -0.06 -3.00 -28.45
C VAL A 81 -1.21 -3.67 -27.70
N SER A 82 -1.00 -4.96 -27.40
CA SER A 82 -1.99 -5.81 -26.73
C SER A 82 -2.38 -5.21 -25.38
N LYS A 83 -3.69 -5.21 -25.07
CA LYS A 83 -4.26 -4.76 -23.79
C LYS A 83 -3.34 -5.10 -22.63
N ILE A 84 -2.88 -4.06 -21.90
CA ILE A 84 -1.87 -4.21 -20.86
C ILE A 84 -2.36 -5.22 -19.83
N SER A 85 -1.49 -6.16 -19.43
CA SER A 85 -1.91 -7.22 -18.52
C SER A 85 -2.18 -6.67 -17.12
N LYS A 86 -3.13 -7.27 -16.40
CA LYS A 86 -3.41 -6.89 -15.00
C LYS A 86 -2.18 -7.10 -14.11
N GLU A 87 -1.25 -7.96 -14.51
CA GLU A 87 0.08 -8.10 -13.91
C GLU A 87 0.99 -6.92 -14.21
N ALA A 88 1.02 -6.42 -15.46
CA ALA A 88 1.79 -5.25 -15.84
C ALA A 88 1.31 -4.01 -15.10
N GLU A 89 0.00 -3.78 -15.02
CA GLU A 89 -0.60 -2.71 -14.21
C GLU A 89 -0.10 -2.78 -12.75
N ARG A 90 -0.21 -3.96 -12.12
CA ARG A 90 0.22 -4.19 -10.73
C ARG A 90 1.71 -3.99 -10.48
N PHE A 91 2.57 -4.36 -11.44
CA PHE A 91 4.02 -4.18 -11.32
C PHE A 91 4.48 -2.76 -11.66
N SER A 92 3.79 -2.11 -12.59
CA SER A 92 4.07 -0.73 -13.02
C SER A 92 3.68 0.27 -11.94
N CYS A 93 2.55 0.04 -11.28
CA CYS A 93 2.11 0.74 -10.08
C CYS A 93 2.86 0.32 -8.80
N GLU A 94 3.94 -0.46 -8.89
CA GLU A 94 4.74 -0.86 -7.71
C GLU A 94 5.63 0.29 -7.17
N PHE A 95 5.17 1.53 -7.31
CA PHE A 95 5.53 2.66 -6.45
C PHE A 95 4.92 2.46 -5.06
N ARG A 96 5.35 1.41 -4.37
CA ARG A 96 4.95 1.20 -2.96
C ARG A 96 5.45 2.40 -2.16
N PHE A 97 4.59 2.94 -1.29
CA PHE A 97 5.02 3.86 -0.27
C PHE A 97 6.20 3.24 0.50
N PRO A 98 7.37 3.90 0.58
CA PRO A 98 8.54 3.32 1.21
C PRO A 98 8.25 3.13 2.71
N PRO A 99 8.73 2.03 3.32
CA PRO A 99 8.43 1.77 4.72
C PRO A 99 9.19 2.75 5.61
N VAL A 100 8.52 3.25 6.64
CA VAL A 100 9.22 3.85 7.78
C VAL A 100 9.92 2.72 8.52
N LYS A 101 11.18 2.94 8.91
CA LYS A 101 12.03 1.92 9.53
C LYS A 101 12.26 2.31 10.99
N ILE A 102 11.72 1.52 11.90
CA ILE A 102 11.79 1.77 13.35
C ILE A 102 12.86 0.86 13.94
N SER A 103 13.96 1.44 14.43
CA SER A 103 15.08 0.71 15.02
C SER A 103 14.99 0.70 16.55
N PHE A 104 15.13 -0.48 17.15
CA PHE A 104 15.13 -0.69 18.60
C PHE A 104 16.50 -1.18 19.08
N SER A 105 16.96 -0.61 20.20
CA SER A 105 18.29 -0.85 20.75
C SER A 105 18.43 -2.18 21.50
N ASN A 106 17.44 -2.56 22.32
CA ASN A 106 17.55 -3.72 23.23
C ASN A 106 16.26 -4.56 23.39
N ILE A 107 15.56 -4.83 22.28
CA ILE A 107 14.40 -5.74 22.28
C ILE A 107 14.85 -7.20 22.42
N ASN A 108 14.23 -7.96 23.34
CA ASN A 108 14.24 -9.42 23.29
C ASN A 108 13.34 -9.92 22.14
N VAL A 109 13.81 -10.87 21.33
CA VAL A 109 13.08 -11.40 20.15
C VAL A 109 11.69 -11.95 20.54
N LEU A 110 11.54 -12.49 21.74
CA LEU A 110 10.26 -13.04 22.22
C LEU A 110 9.13 -12.00 22.30
N PHE A 111 9.46 -10.71 22.46
CA PHE A 111 8.47 -9.64 22.58
C PHE A 111 8.13 -8.93 21.26
N THR A 112 8.72 -9.32 20.12
CA THR A 112 8.52 -8.59 18.85
C THR A 112 7.06 -8.53 18.40
N ASP A 113 6.27 -9.57 18.64
CA ASP A 113 4.83 -9.58 18.32
C ASP A 113 4.04 -8.67 19.27
N GLN A 114 4.26 -8.77 20.59
CA GLN A 114 3.61 -7.88 21.58
C GLN A 114 3.90 -6.39 21.29
N ILE A 115 5.15 -6.05 21.02
CA ILE A 115 5.58 -4.69 20.67
C ILE A 115 4.93 -4.23 19.35
N THR A 116 4.80 -5.12 18.36
CA THR A 116 4.09 -4.80 17.11
C THR A 116 2.61 -4.52 17.35
N ARG A 117 1.95 -5.34 18.18
CA ARG A 117 0.52 -5.18 18.52
C ARG A 117 0.28 -3.89 19.30
N GLN A 118 1.06 -3.62 20.36
CA GLN A 118 0.94 -2.40 21.15
C GLN A 118 1.22 -1.15 20.31
N PHE A 119 2.20 -1.21 19.41
CA PHE A 119 2.48 -0.12 18.48
C PHE A 119 1.30 0.16 17.54
N ILE A 120 0.71 -0.88 16.93
CA ILE A 120 -0.49 -0.74 16.11
C ILE A 120 -1.68 -0.19 16.93
N VAL A 121 -1.79 -0.53 18.22
CA VAL A 121 -2.81 0.02 19.13
C VAL A 121 -2.55 1.52 19.40
N GLU A 122 -1.34 1.94 19.73
CA GLU A 122 -1.03 3.36 19.94
C GLU A 122 -1.20 4.20 18.66
N LEU A 123 -0.84 3.67 17.49
CA LEU A 123 -1.11 4.35 16.22
C LEU A 123 -2.62 4.55 16.01
N LYS A 124 -3.43 3.50 16.22
CA LYS A 124 -4.90 3.60 16.17
C LYS A 124 -5.48 4.56 17.21
N ARG A 125 -4.91 4.60 18.43
CA ARG A 125 -5.30 5.53 19.51
C ARG A 125 -5.06 6.99 19.12
N ARG A 126 -4.06 7.25 18.26
CA ARG A 126 -3.78 8.55 17.63
C ARG A 126 -4.59 8.81 16.35
N ASN A 127 -5.65 8.03 16.08
CA ASN A 127 -6.52 8.15 14.90
C ASN A 127 -5.77 8.05 13.55
N ILE A 128 -4.65 7.32 13.53
CA ILE A 128 -3.91 7.04 12.30
C ILE A 128 -4.69 5.98 11.51
N ARG A 129 -5.28 6.41 10.39
CA ARG A 129 -6.31 5.65 9.65
C ARG A 129 -5.67 4.71 8.64
N THR A 130 -4.92 3.76 9.18
CA THR A 130 -4.17 2.73 8.43
C THR A 130 -4.87 1.37 8.59
N PRO A 131 -5.86 1.03 7.76
CA PRO A 131 -6.58 -0.23 7.90
C PRO A 131 -5.69 -1.45 7.64
N ASN A 132 -4.66 -1.32 6.78
CA ASN A 132 -3.73 -2.40 6.46
C ASN A 132 -2.26 -2.02 6.75
N LEU A 133 -1.92 -1.75 8.01
CA LEU A 133 -0.50 -1.67 8.44
C LEU A 133 0.20 -3.01 8.20
N VAL A 134 0.84 -3.15 7.04
CA VAL A 134 1.81 -4.23 6.83
C VAL A 134 3.06 -3.86 7.61
N SER A 135 3.40 -4.69 8.60
CA SER A 135 4.62 -4.55 9.37
C SER A 135 5.44 -5.84 9.35
N PHE A 136 6.76 -5.73 9.37
CA PHE A 136 7.65 -6.88 9.43
C PHE A 136 8.96 -6.57 10.16
N TRP A 137 9.50 -7.58 10.83
CA TRP A 137 10.80 -7.50 11.50
C TRP A 137 11.95 -7.94 10.60
N ARG A 138 13.01 -7.15 10.58
CA ARG A 138 14.37 -7.61 10.25
C ARG A 138 15.19 -7.57 11.53
N ILE A 139 15.84 -8.69 11.85
CA ILE A 139 16.83 -8.77 12.92
C ILE A 139 18.20 -8.68 12.24
N ASP A 140 19.00 -7.73 12.70
CA ASP A 140 20.42 -7.60 12.41
C ASP A 140 21.24 -8.07 13.63
N SER A 141 22.55 -8.17 13.51
CA SER A 141 23.41 -8.64 14.62
C SER A 141 23.33 -7.73 15.86
N THR A 142 23.17 -6.41 15.65
CA THR A 142 23.19 -5.39 16.71
C THR A 142 21.88 -4.59 16.85
N LYS A 143 20.97 -4.66 15.87
CA LYS A 143 19.75 -3.83 15.83
C LYS A 143 18.54 -4.62 15.33
N LYS A 144 17.36 -4.29 15.86
CA LYS A 144 16.08 -4.91 15.45
C LYS A 144 15.20 -3.85 14.83
N TYR A 145 14.73 -4.12 13.62
CA TYR A 145 14.03 -3.15 12.78
C TYR A 145 12.60 -3.61 12.52
N LEU A 146 11.63 -2.83 12.98
CA LEU A 146 10.23 -2.93 12.56
C LEU A 146 10.03 -1.99 11.37
N PHE A 147 9.78 -2.57 10.19
CA PHE A 147 9.39 -1.80 9.02
C PHE A 147 7.87 -1.67 8.96
N VAL A 148 7.37 -0.49 8.63
CA VAL A 148 5.94 -0.16 8.64
C VAL A 148 5.56 0.51 7.32
N TYR A 149 4.62 -0.08 6.58
CA TYR A 149 4.12 0.45 5.31
C TYR A 149 2.76 1.16 5.49
N GLY A 150 2.60 2.31 4.84
CA GLY A 150 1.29 2.85 4.51
C GLY A 150 0.70 2.10 3.31
N ASP A 151 -0.60 1.82 3.36
CA ASP A 151 -1.35 1.17 2.27
C ASP A 151 -1.93 2.16 1.24
N ASN A 152 -2.06 3.43 1.63
CA ASN A 152 -2.48 4.56 0.80
C ASN A 152 -1.64 5.82 1.11
N ARG A 153 -1.98 6.93 0.43
CA ARG A 153 -1.24 8.21 0.47
C ARG A 153 -1.35 8.90 1.83
N GLU A 154 -2.54 8.91 2.43
CA GLU A 154 -2.85 9.50 3.74
C GLU A 154 -2.15 8.72 4.86
N ALA A 155 -2.23 7.38 4.78
CA ALA A 155 -1.52 6.45 5.65
C ALA A 155 0.01 6.67 5.62
N PHE A 156 0.60 6.83 4.44
CA PHE A 156 2.03 7.14 4.32
C PHE A 156 2.37 8.53 4.86
N SER A 157 1.57 9.53 4.53
CA SER A 157 1.75 10.91 5.00
C SER A 157 1.76 10.98 6.53
N GLN A 158 0.80 10.33 7.20
CA GLN A 158 0.78 10.20 8.66
C GLN A 158 2.07 9.55 9.17
N LEU A 159 2.49 8.42 8.60
CA LEU A 159 3.71 7.72 9.02
C LEU A 159 5.01 8.57 8.86
N ILE A 160 5.08 9.53 7.94
CA ILE A 160 6.28 10.37 7.78
C ILE A 160 6.28 11.67 8.59
N MET A 161 5.25 11.92 9.41
CA MET A 161 5.24 13.00 10.40
C MET A 161 5.85 12.49 11.73
N ASN A 162 6.56 13.37 12.46
CA ASN A 162 7.30 12.97 13.66
C ASN A 162 6.46 12.98 14.94
N ASP A 163 5.42 13.81 15.00
CA ASP A 163 4.44 13.92 16.09
C ASP A 163 3.52 12.69 16.20
N THR A 164 3.40 11.94 15.12
CA THR A 164 2.56 10.75 14.93
C THR A 164 2.88 9.62 15.92
N TYR A 165 4.10 9.57 16.46
CA TYR A 165 4.61 8.42 17.21
C TYR A 165 4.67 8.62 18.73
N PRO A 166 4.50 7.55 19.54
CA PRO A 166 4.80 7.59 20.97
C PRO A 166 6.32 7.73 21.21
N SER A 167 6.71 8.24 22.37
CA SER A 167 8.13 8.37 22.76
C SER A 167 8.78 7.05 23.20
N SER A 168 7.97 6.07 23.63
CA SER A 168 8.39 4.72 24.01
C SER A 168 7.26 3.72 23.82
N ILE A 169 7.58 2.42 23.83
CA ILE A 169 6.61 1.30 23.82
C ILE A 169 7.10 0.26 24.84
N TYR A 170 6.33 -0.04 25.89
CA TYR A 170 6.79 -0.87 27.02
C TYR A 170 8.18 -0.44 27.54
N ASP A 171 8.32 0.88 27.76
CA ASP A 171 9.54 1.57 28.18
C ASP A 171 10.76 1.40 27.27
N GLN A 172 10.62 0.70 26.14
CA GLN A 172 11.64 0.64 25.10
C GLN A 172 11.64 1.95 24.31
N GLN A 173 12.78 2.64 24.36
CA GLN A 173 13.10 3.69 23.40
C GLN A 173 13.35 3.10 22.01
N PHE A 174 13.00 3.88 20.99
CA PHE A 174 13.22 3.53 19.59
C PHE A 174 13.55 4.77 18.77
N ASN A 175 14.23 4.57 17.65
CA ASN A 175 14.53 5.63 16.68
C ASN A 175 13.80 5.37 15.36
N ILE A 176 13.40 6.44 14.68
CA ILE A 176 12.56 6.40 13.48
C ILE A 176 13.40 6.87 12.29
N GLU A 177 13.88 5.92 11.50
CA GLU A 177 14.54 6.20 10.23
C GLU A 177 13.48 6.49 9.15
N GLN A 178 13.28 7.78 8.89
CA GLN A 178 12.37 8.26 7.84
C GLN A 178 12.85 7.85 6.43
N PRO A 179 11.93 7.67 5.46
CA PRO A 179 12.30 7.32 4.09
C PRO A 179 13.21 8.36 3.43
N LYS A 180 14.31 7.91 2.80
CA LYS A 180 15.28 8.77 2.10
C LYS A 180 14.73 9.54 0.89
N SER A 181 13.51 9.25 0.45
CA SER A 181 12.89 9.83 -0.74
C SER A 181 11.37 9.80 -0.64
N ILE A 182 10.71 10.93 -0.92
CA ILE A 182 9.26 11.00 -1.09
C ILE A 182 8.86 10.23 -2.38
N PRO A 183 7.84 9.34 -2.32
CA PRO A 183 7.37 8.60 -3.49
C PRO A 183 6.57 9.49 -4.45
N SER A 184 6.55 9.14 -5.75
CA SER A 184 5.95 9.96 -6.81
C SER A 184 4.46 10.30 -6.62
N GLN A 185 3.67 9.48 -5.91
CA GLN A 185 2.27 9.78 -5.61
C GLN A 185 2.06 10.81 -4.49
N MET A 186 3.16 11.25 -3.87
CA MET A 186 3.24 12.44 -3.01
C MET A 186 3.91 13.62 -3.75
N SER A 187 4.18 13.49 -5.06
CA SER A 187 4.78 14.53 -5.89
C SER A 187 3.81 15.08 -6.96
N VAL A 188 4.00 16.35 -7.30
CA VAL A 188 3.33 17.06 -8.39
C VAL A 188 4.37 17.71 -9.32
N LEU A 189 3.94 18.07 -10.53
CA LEU A 189 4.76 18.68 -11.56
C LEU A 189 4.27 20.11 -11.82
N ALA A 190 5.10 21.10 -11.47
CA ALA A 190 4.94 22.49 -11.87
C ALA A 190 5.53 22.68 -13.27
N MET A 191 4.69 22.97 -14.26
CA MET A 191 5.11 23.21 -15.64
C MET A 191 5.30 24.70 -15.91
N GLY A 192 6.39 25.06 -16.60
CA GLY A 192 6.64 26.45 -17.04
C GLY A 192 7.38 27.33 -16.04
N VAL A 193 8.14 26.76 -15.10
CA VAL A 193 8.94 27.55 -14.14
C VAL A 193 10.16 28.15 -14.86
N SER A 194 10.46 29.43 -14.64
CA SER A 194 11.63 30.09 -15.26
C SER A 194 12.93 29.39 -14.87
N CYS A 195 13.80 29.12 -15.85
CA CYS A 195 15.12 28.56 -15.60
C CYS A 195 16.07 29.52 -14.87
N GLN A 196 15.76 30.82 -14.82
CA GLN A 196 16.58 31.84 -14.15
C GLN A 196 16.51 31.73 -12.62
N LEU A 197 15.46 31.11 -12.07
CA LEU A 197 15.29 30.94 -10.63
C LEU A 197 16.19 29.83 -10.08
N SER A 198 16.68 30.01 -8.87
CA SER A 198 17.39 28.99 -8.08
C SER A 198 16.45 27.90 -7.55
N GLU A 199 17.02 26.88 -6.92
CA GLU A 199 16.26 25.85 -6.17
C GLU A 199 15.65 26.45 -4.89
N VAL A 200 16.30 27.47 -4.30
CA VAL A 200 15.92 28.10 -3.03
C VAL A 200 14.73 29.04 -3.19
N GLU A 201 14.71 29.87 -4.24
CA GLU A 201 13.58 30.78 -4.52
C GLU A 201 12.29 29.99 -4.80
N VAL A 202 12.36 28.97 -5.67
CA VAL A 202 11.20 28.12 -5.98
C VAL A 202 10.74 27.32 -4.75
N LEU A 203 11.66 26.92 -3.86
CA LEU A 203 11.32 26.27 -2.59
C LEU A 203 10.62 27.23 -1.63
N ALA A 204 11.08 28.48 -1.52
CA ALA A 204 10.47 29.50 -0.66
C ALA A 204 9.02 29.81 -1.09
N ASP A 205 8.82 30.10 -2.39
CA ASP A 205 7.49 30.35 -2.97
C ASP A 205 6.53 29.16 -2.73
N VAL A 206 7.03 27.93 -2.89
CA VAL A 206 6.26 26.71 -2.62
C VAL A 206 5.92 26.56 -1.13
N GLN A 207 6.87 26.83 -0.23
CA GLN A 207 6.68 26.65 1.21
C GLN A 207 5.76 27.71 1.85
N GLU A 208 5.71 28.93 1.29
CA GLU A 208 4.72 29.95 1.67
C GLU A 208 3.27 29.45 1.44
N GLN A 209 3.04 28.74 0.33
CA GLN A 209 1.72 28.24 -0.05
C GLN A 209 1.40 26.85 0.55
N TYR A 210 2.42 26.02 0.81
CA TYR A 210 2.31 24.61 1.23
C TYR A 210 3.48 24.23 2.15
N ALA A 211 3.28 24.30 3.47
CA ALA A 211 4.35 24.15 4.46
C ALA A 211 5.08 22.79 4.43
N SER A 212 4.47 21.72 3.88
CA SER A 212 5.12 20.42 3.72
C SER A 212 5.84 20.23 2.37
N GLY A 213 5.94 21.28 1.56
CA GLY A 213 6.57 21.31 0.24
C GLY A 213 8.09 21.20 0.27
N ASP A 214 8.61 20.41 -0.66
CA ASP A 214 10.03 20.18 -0.95
C ASP A 214 10.21 20.17 -2.48
N VAL A 215 11.35 20.62 -3.00
CA VAL A 215 11.51 20.94 -4.43
C VAL A 215 12.68 20.15 -5.02
N VAL A 216 12.47 19.61 -6.22
CA VAL A 216 13.51 19.06 -7.09
C VAL A 216 13.39 19.70 -8.46
N LEU A 217 14.42 20.45 -8.85
CA LEU A 217 14.50 21.02 -10.20
C LEU A 217 14.87 19.93 -11.21
N PHE A 218 14.18 19.92 -12.36
CA PHE A 218 14.69 19.22 -13.54
C PHE A 218 15.70 20.08 -14.30
N GLY A 219 16.22 19.56 -15.43
CA GLY A 219 17.17 20.31 -16.26
C GLY A 219 16.48 21.51 -16.92
N CYS A 220 17.27 22.49 -17.34
CA CYS A 220 16.80 23.45 -18.34
C CYS A 220 17.23 22.94 -19.72
N PRO A 221 16.31 22.58 -20.64
CA PRO A 221 16.66 22.31 -22.02
C PRO A 221 17.28 23.56 -22.65
N ALA A 222 18.41 23.45 -23.35
CA ALA A 222 19.12 24.61 -23.87
C ALA A 222 18.32 25.49 -24.85
N SER A 223 17.24 24.96 -25.42
CA SER A 223 16.27 25.68 -26.26
C SER A 223 15.20 26.47 -25.49
N ASN A 224 14.96 26.13 -24.22
CA ASN A 224 13.78 26.57 -23.48
C ASN A 224 14.19 27.53 -22.34
N ARG A 225 13.42 28.62 -22.15
CA ARG A 225 13.61 29.52 -20.98
C ARG A 225 12.91 29.02 -19.71
N THR A 226 12.14 27.95 -19.83
CA THR A 226 11.38 27.32 -18.75
C THR A 226 11.76 25.85 -18.61
N ARG A 227 11.81 25.40 -17.36
CA ARG A 227 11.97 23.99 -16.96
C ARG A 227 10.68 23.49 -16.32
N ASN A 228 10.56 22.18 -16.19
CA ASN A 228 9.62 21.60 -15.23
C ASN A 228 10.24 21.63 -13.82
N VAL A 229 9.41 21.59 -12.79
CA VAL A 229 9.84 21.40 -11.39
C VAL A 229 8.96 20.36 -10.71
N LYS A 230 9.58 19.43 -10.00
CA LYS A 230 8.89 18.43 -9.19
C LYS A 230 8.76 18.95 -7.77
N VAL A 231 7.55 19.13 -7.30
CA VAL A 231 7.27 19.46 -5.89
C VAL A 231 6.87 18.18 -5.18
N ASN A 232 7.60 17.81 -4.14
CA ASN A 232 7.31 16.72 -3.22
C ASN A 232 6.53 17.29 -2.03
N PHE A 233 5.52 16.57 -1.54
CA PHE A 233 4.84 16.92 -0.30
C PHE A 233 5.07 15.85 0.76
N ARG A 234 5.09 16.28 2.04
CA ARG A 234 5.00 15.33 3.17
C ARG A 234 3.57 15.18 3.69
N ASP A 235 2.73 16.20 3.51
CA ASP A 235 1.31 16.17 3.86
C ASP A 235 0.42 15.82 2.65
N SER A 236 -0.45 14.81 2.77
CA SER A 236 -1.40 14.47 1.72
C SER A 236 -2.49 15.54 1.53
N ARG A 237 -2.70 16.41 2.53
CA ARG A 237 -3.57 17.58 2.48
C ARG A 237 -2.99 18.66 1.57
N ASP A 238 -1.70 18.99 1.73
CA ASP A 238 -1.01 19.95 0.85
C ASP A 238 -0.96 19.44 -0.59
N TYR A 239 -0.64 18.15 -0.79
CA TYR A 239 -0.70 17.50 -2.10
C TYR A 239 -2.06 17.70 -2.78
N THR A 240 -3.14 17.45 -2.04
CA THR A 240 -4.51 17.51 -2.57
C THR A 240 -4.95 18.95 -2.80
N LYS A 241 -4.62 19.87 -1.88
CA LYS A 241 -4.82 21.33 -2.02
C LYS A 241 -4.11 21.87 -3.27
N CYS A 242 -2.86 21.48 -3.50
CA CYS A 242 -2.06 21.91 -4.64
C CYS A 242 -2.65 21.45 -5.98
N LEU A 243 -3.06 20.17 -6.09
CA LEU A 243 -3.73 19.69 -7.30
C LEU A 243 -5.10 20.32 -7.52
N ASN A 244 -5.89 20.52 -6.47
CA ASN A 244 -7.21 21.14 -6.57
C ASN A 244 -7.13 22.62 -6.97
N ASN A 245 -6.06 23.33 -6.59
CA ASN A 245 -5.78 24.69 -7.03
C ASN A 245 -5.35 24.75 -8.51
N GLY A 246 -4.72 23.70 -9.04
CA GLY A 246 -4.31 23.58 -10.45
C GLY A 246 -3.13 24.47 -10.87
N PHE A 247 -2.72 25.44 -10.05
CA PHE A 247 -1.54 26.27 -10.22
C PHE A 247 -0.91 26.60 -8.87
N ILE A 248 0.33 27.08 -8.89
CA ILE A 248 1.01 27.75 -7.77
C ILE A 248 1.49 29.12 -8.23
N TYR A 249 1.81 30.02 -7.30
CA TYR A 249 2.61 31.20 -7.59
C TYR A 249 4.11 30.86 -7.44
N VAL A 250 4.94 31.29 -8.39
CA VAL A 250 6.42 31.24 -8.30
C VAL A 250 6.99 32.48 -9.00
N ASN A 251 7.69 33.36 -8.28
CA ASN A 251 8.11 34.70 -8.75
C ASN A 251 7.05 35.40 -9.62
N HIS A 252 5.85 35.58 -9.05
CA HIS A 252 4.65 36.13 -9.69
C HIS A 252 4.09 35.37 -10.91
N LEU A 253 4.80 34.40 -11.49
CA LEU A 253 4.30 33.49 -12.52
C LEU A 253 3.28 32.51 -11.94
N LYS A 254 2.46 31.90 -12.80
CA LYS A 254 1.50 30.83 -12.45
C LYS A 254 1.82 29.50 -13.15
N PRO A 255 2.86 28.75 -12.72
CA PRO A 255 3.10 27.39 -13.20
C PRO A 255 1.86 26.50 -13.04
N ILE A 256 1.56 25.73 -14.09
CA ILE A 256 0.42 24.79 -14.08
C ILE A 256 0.83 23.52 -13.33
N MET A 257 0.00 23.09 -12.37
CA MET A 257 0.24 21.89 -11.58
C MET A 257 -0.43 20.67 -12.19
N LYS A 258 0.34 19.59 -12.37
CA LYS A 258 -0.15 18.27 -12.76
C LYS A 258 0.30 17.21 -11.76
N ARG A 259 -0.37 16.06 -11.71
CA ARG A 259 0.10 14.88 -10.95
C ARG A 259 1.48 14.46 -11.50
N TYR A 260 2.49 14.26 -10.64
CA TYR A 260 3.77 13.73 -11.11
C TYR A 260 3.67 12.22 -11.31
N LEU A 261 3.89 11.78 -12.55
CA LEU A 261 3.81 10.38 -12.94
C LEU A 261 5.24 9.88 -13.08
N GLY A 262 5.74 9.23 -12.01
CA GLY A 262 7.05 8.61 -12.03
C GLY A 262 7.15 7.55 -13.12
N THR A 263 8.34 7.41 -13.72
CA THR A 263 8.59 6.47 -14.83
C THR A 263 8.17 5.04 -14.46
N PRO A 264 7.12 4.47 -15.07
CA PRO A 264 6.56 3.21 -14.59
C PRO A 264 7.53 2.05 -14.83
N ARG A 265 7.51 1.09 -13.90
CA ARG A 265 8.32 -0.12 -14.00
C ARG A 265 7.73 -1.06 -15.04
N VAL A 266 8.21 -0.98 -16.28
CA VAL A 266 7.85 -1.92 -17.32
C VAL A 266 8.36 -3.32 -16.97
N MET A 267 7.46 -4.32 -16.98
CA MET A 267 7.89 -5.72 -16.95
C MET A 267 8.56 -6.09 -18.28
N LEU A 268 9.77 -6.64 -18.20
CA LEU A 268 10.52 -7.16 -19.33
C LEU A 268 10.54 -8.69 -19.28
N CYS A 269 10.11 -9.36 -20.35
CA CYS A 269 10.02 -10.81 -20.37
C CYS A 269 11.26 -11.45 -20.99
N SER A 270 12.17 -11.99 -20.17
CA SER A 270 13.43 -12.59 -20.63
C SER A 270 13.32 -13.88 -21.47
N LYS A 271 12.11 -14.31 -21.88
CA LYS A 271 11.93 -15.34 -22.92
C LYS A 271 11.78 -14.71 -24.30
N TYR A 272 10.80 -13.84 -24.48
CA TYR A 272 10.46 -13.27 -25.80
C TYR A 272 10.90 -11.82 -26.00
N GLN A 273 11.51 -11.20 -24.98
CA GLN A 273 12.06 -9.84 -24.93
C GLN A 273 11.08 -8.67 -25.09
N GLY A 274 9.80 -8.95 -25.30
CA GLY A 274 8.75 -7.94 -25.23
C GLY A 274 8.32 -7.60 -23.80
N TYR A 275 7.33 -6.72 -23.72
CA TYR A 275 6.93 -6.01 -22.52
C TYR A 275 5.66 -6.59 -21.87
N GLY A 276 5.40 -6.22 -20.61
CA GLY A 276 4.09 -6.40 -19.99
C GLY A 276 3.76 -7.77 -19.41
N HIS A 277 4.70 -8.71 -19.29
CA HIS A 277 4.48 -9.93 -18.49
C HIS A 277 5.77 -10.59 -17.97
N PHE A 278 5.64 -11.41 -16.92
CA PHE A 278 6.73 -12.23 -16.37
C PHE A 278 7.04 -13.44 -17.27
N ARG A 279 8.30 -13.88 -17.35
CA ARG A 279 8.71 -15.11 -18.08
C ARG A 279 7.88 -16.34 -17.74
N ALA A 280 7.48 -16.52 -16.47
CA ALA A 280 6.62 -17.62 -16.01
C ALA A 280 5.15 -17.56 -16.49
N LYS A 281 4.77 -16.52 -17.23
CA LYS A 281 3.46 -16.35 -17.89
C LYS A 281 3.59 -16.13 -19.41
N CYS A 282 4.77 -16.34 -19.97
CA CYS A 282 5.02 -16.16 -21.39
C CYS A 282 4.42 -17.30 -22.21
N THR A 283 3.41 -17.00 -23.02
CA THR A 283 2.75 -17.95 -23.94
C THR A 283 3.46 -18.09 -25.29
N SER A 284 4.44 -17.24 -25.60
CA SER A 284 5.28 -17.38 -26.80
C SER A 284 5.96 -18.76 -26.80
N ALA A 285 5.75 -19.54 -27.87
CA ALA A 285 6.52 -20.77 -28.10
C ALA A 285 8.01 -20.45 -28.21
N HIS A 286 8.33 -19.48 -29.06
CA HIS A 286 9.65 -18.94 -29.37
C HIS A 286 10.36 -18.29 -28.16
N GLU A 287 11.68 -18.44 -28.11
CA GLU A 287 12.61 -17.78 -27.18
C GLU A 287 13.73 -17.06 -27.97
N TYR A 288 14.27 -15.95 -27.47
CA TYR A 288 15.19 -15.09 -28.23
C TYR A 288 16.44 -14.75 -27.43
N CYS A 289 17.59 -14.69 -28.11
CA CYS A 289 18.88 -14.43 -27.51
C CYS A 289 19.00 -12.99 -26.99
N ALA A 290 19.30 -12.82 -25.69
CA ALA A 290 19.27 -11.53 -25.00
C ALA A 290 20.28 -10.47 -25.50
N VAL A 291 21.21 -10.86 -26.37
CA VAL A 291 22.17 -9.97 -27.05
C VAL A 291 21.67 -9.62 -28.45
N CYS A 292 21.63 -10.59 -29.36
CA CYS A 292 21.35 -10.34 -30.79
C CYS A 292 19.87 -10.33 -31.20
N SER A 293 18.93 -10.58 -30.27
CA SER A 293 17.49 -10.71 -30.53
C SER A 293 17.09 -11.77 -31.57
N ALA A 294 18.02 -12.60 -32.07
CA ALA A 294 17.73 -13.73 -32.93
C ALA A 294 17.03 -14.85 -32.14
N GLU A 295 16.21 -15.63 -32.84
CA GLU A 295 15.45 -16.72 -32.25
C GLU A 295 16.37 -17.89 -31.83
N ARG A 296 15.94 -18.61 -30.79
CA ARG A 296 16.53 -19.84 -30.30
C ARG A 296 15.56 -20.99 -30.61
N SER A 297 15.94 -21.83 -31.56
CA SER A 297 15.28 -23.12 -31.76
C SER A 297 15.50 -24.02 -30.53
N LEU A 298 14.63 -25.01 -30.36
CA LEU A 298 14.87 -26.13 -29.45
C LEU A 298 15.71 -27.22 -30.13
N ASP A 299 15.63 -27.31 -31.46
CA ASP A 299 16.18 -28.42 -32.25
C ASP A 299 17.60 -28.16 -32.77
N SER A 300 18.11 -26.93 -32.63
CA SER A 300 19.46 -26.55 -33.06
C SER A 300 20.16 -25.59 -32.09
N PRO A 301 21.49 -25.74 -31.87
CA PRO A 301 22.23 -24.88 -30.96
C PRO A 301 22.34 -23.47 -31.54
N HIS A 302 21.77 -22.49 -30.83
CA HIS A 302 21.82 -21.09 -31.21
C HIS A 302 23.26 -20.53 -31.15
N VAL A 303 23.81 -20.17 -32.31
CA VAL A 303 25.06 -19.40 -32.43
C VAL A 303 24.74 -17.90 -32.29
N CYS A 304 25.31 -17.24 -31.28
CA CYS A 304 25.11 -15.82 -31.04
C CYS A 304 26.07 -14.99 -31.90
N THR A 305 25.55 -14.01 -32.65
CA THR A 305 26.36 -13.09 -33.48
C THR A 305 27.08 -12.01 -32.65
N ASN A 306 26.81 -11.92 -31.35
CA ASN A 306 27.34 -10.94 -30.38
C ASN A 306 27.06 -9.45 -30.67
N VAL A 307 26.54 -9.10 -31.86
CA VAL A 307 25.92 -7.80 -32.14
C VAL A 307 24.73 -7.61 -31.20
N THR A 308 24.67 -6.50 -30.47
CA THR A 308 23.56 -6.21 -29.55
C THR A 308 22.41 -5.53 -30.30
N LYS A 309 21.20 -6.11 -30.24
CA LYS A 309 20.02 -5.63 -30.98
C LYS A 309 18.76 -5.70 -30.14
N CYS A 310 17.88 -4.70 -30.25
CA CYS A 310 16.61 -4.62 -29.54
C CYS A 310 15.50 -5.28 -30.36
N ARG A 311 14.85 -6.32 -29.84
CA ARG A 311 13.73 -6.98 -30.54
C ARG A 311 12.58 -6.01 -30.87
N ASN A 312 12.28 -5.07 -29.98
CA ASN A 312 11.04 -4.29 -30.03
C ASN A 312 11.11 -3.04 -30.93
N CYS A 313 12.32 -2.55 -31.26
CA CYS A 313 12.50 -1.41 -32.17
C CYS A 313 13.56 -1.63 -33.27
N GLY A 314 14.26 -2.78 -33.26
CA GLY A 314 15.28 -3.14 -34.23
C GLY A 314 16.66 -2.49 -34.03
N GLY A 315 16.80 -1.45 -33.20
CA GLY A 315 18.04 -0.69 -33.02
C GLY A 315 19.12 -1.36 -32.17
N ASP A 316 20.34 -0.83 -32.24
CA ASP A 316 21.58 -1.45 -31.70
C ASP A 316 21.77 -1.24 -30.19
N HIS A 317 20.81 -1.71 -29.40
CA HIS A 317 20.83 -1.65 -27.94
C HIS A 317 20.05 -2.81 -27.32
N SER A 318 20.25 -3.09 -26.03
CA SER A 318 19.48 -4.14 -25.36
C SER A 318 17.99 -3.81 -25.30
N TYR A 319 17.11 -4.82 -25.37
CA TYR A 319 15.65 -4.65 -25.21
C TYR A 319 15.21 -3.96 -23.90
N ALA A 320 16.10 -3.91 -22.90
CA ALA A 320 15.94 -3.23 -21.61
C ALA A 320 16.45 -1.77 -21.58
N TYR A 321 17.04 -1.26 -22.67
CA TYR A 321 17.66 0.07 -22.73
C TYR A 321 16.65 1.19 -22.46
N SER A 322 16.98 2.10 -21.53
CA SER A 322 16.00 3.05 -20.99
C SER A 322 15.44 4.05 -22.01
N GLN A 323 16.21 4.36 -23.07
CA GLN A 323 15.84 5.26 -24.16
C GLN A 323 15.34 4.53 -25.43
N CYS A 324 15.06 3.22 -25.36
CA CYS A 324 14.43 2.50 -26.47
C CYS A 324 13.07 3.13 -26.80
N THR A 325 12.86 3.54 -28.07
CA THR A 325 11.63 4.20 -28.52
C THR A 325 10.38 3.37 -28.23
N ALA A 326 10.41 2.07 -28.52
CA ALA A 326 9.31 1.14 -28.22
C ALA A 326 9.07 0.99 -26.70
N LEU A 327 10.10 1.10 -25.87
CA LEU A 327 9.96 1.07 -24.40
C LEU A 327 9.36 2.39 -23.87
N LEU A 328 9.74 3.53 -24.46
CA LEU A 328 9.19 4.84 -24.13
C LEU A 328 7.72 4.95 -24.54
N GLN A 329 7.35 4.46 -25.73
CA GLN A 329 5.96 4.35 -26.17
C GLN A 329 5.15 3.45 -25.23
N TYR A 330 5.64 2.24 -24.91
CA TYR A 330 4.95 1.34 -23.98
C TYR A 330 4.77 1.98 -22.59
N ARG A 331 5.71 2.80 -22.12
CA ARG A 331 5.54 3.59 -20.87
C ARG A 331 4.45 4.65 -20.98
N ARG A 332 4.24 5.26 -22.16
CA ARG A 332 3.20 6.27 -22.41
C ARG A 332 1.81 5.67 -22.33
N GLU A 333 1.55 4.66 -23.14
CA GLU A 333 0.28 3.92 -23.16
C GLU A 333 -0.07 3.32 -21.78
N LEU A 334 0.96 2.92 -21.04
CA LEU A 334 0.87 2.45 -19.65
C LEU A 334 0.56 3.57 -18.66
N ILE A 335 1.15 4.76 -18.80
CA ILE A 335 0.78 5.93 -17.96
C ILE A 335 -0.65 6.38 -18.25
N GLU A 336 -1.05 6.42 -19.52
CA GLU A 336 -2.40 6.80 -19.97
C GLU A 336 -3.45 5.84 -19.36
N GLN A 337 -3.27 4.53 -19.51
CA GLN A 337 -4.17 3.53 -18.91
C GLN A 337 -4.17 3.50 -17.36
N LEU A 338 -3.17 4.08 -16.71
CA LEU A 338 -3.13 4.23 -15.25
C LEU A 338 -3.77 5.55 -14.79
N LEU A 339 -3.76 6.59 -15.62
CA LEU A 339 -4.53 7.81 -15.42
C LEU A 339 -6.03 7.56 -15.60
N GLU A 340 -6.45 6.93 -16.69
CA GLU A 340 -7.86 6.64 -17.03
C GLU A 340 -8.62 5.93 -15.91
N LYS A 341 -7.93 5.05 -15.17
CA LYS A 341 -8.53 4.23 -14.11
C LYS A 341 -8.59 4.93 -12.75
N ASP A 342 -7.95 6.08 -12.61
CA ASP A 342 -7.66 6.78 -11.33
C ASP A 342 -6.98 5.86 -10.27
N MET A 343 -6.44 4.71 -10.70
CA MET A 343 -5.96 3.65 -9.81
C MET A 343 -4.51 3.86 -9.40
N ILE A 344 -4.32 4.65 -8.35
CA ILE A 344 -3.24 4.38 -7.38
C ILE A 344 -3.66 3.10 -6.62
N PRO A 345 -3.03 1.92 -6.83
CA PRO A 345 -3.62 0.68 -6.33
C PRO A 345 -3.38 0.50 -4.83
N ASN A 346 -4.47 0.54 -4.06
CA ASN A 346 -4.53 0.31 -2.61
C ASN A 346 -4.25 -1.16 -2.20
N HIS A 347 -3.28 -1.81 -2.85
CA HIS A 347 -3.05 -3.26 -2.78
C HIS A 347 -1.56 -3.56 -2.53
N VAL A 348 -1.15 -3.50 -1.27
CA VAL A 348 0.21 -3.84 -0.82
C VAL A 348 0.51 -5.31 -1.11
N HIS A 349 1.21 -5.61 -2.21
CA HIS A 349 1.62 -6.98 -2.54
C HIS A 349 2.76 -7.45 -1.61
N ILE A 350 2.41 -7.92 -0.41
CA ILE A 350 3.33 -8.63 0.49
C ILE A 350 4.06 -9.74 -0.31
N PRO A 351 5.40 -9.81 -0.36
CA PRO A 351 6.08 -10.81 -1.18
C PRO A 351 5.85 -12.21 -0.62
N LYS A 352 5.77 -13.23 -1.49
CA LYS A 352 5.26 -14.57 -1.12
C LYS A 352 5.96 -15.21 0.09
N ALA A 353 7.28 -15.04 0.22
CA ALA A 353 8.07 -15.55 1.34
C ALA A 353 7.72 -14.92 2.72
N PHE A 354 7.09 -13.74 2.73
CA PHE A 354 6.62 -13.07 3.94
C PHE A 354 5.16 -13.37 4.23
N ARG A 355 4.33 -13.64 3.20
CA ARG A 355 2.94 -14.08 3.39
C ARG A 355 2.88 -15.37 4.22
N SER A 356 3.70 -16.37 3.86
CA SER A 356 3.88 -17.62 4.63
C SER A 356 4.68 -17.46 5.93
N ARG A 357 4.97 -16.22 6.37
CA ARG A 357 5.52 -15.88 7.68
C ARG A 357 4.50 -15.12 8.52
N LEU A 358 3.71 -14.23 7.92
CA LEU A 358 2.51 -13.64 8.55
C LEU A 358 1.46 -14.71 8.87
N GLU A 359 1.24 -15.68 7.99
CA GLU A 359 0.39 -16.88 8.23
C GLU A 359 0.93 -17.79 9.37
N ARG A 360 2.11 -17.49 9.95
CA ARG A 360 2.65 -18.11 11.18
C ARG A 360 2.66 -17.18 12.40
N VAL A 361 2.68 -15.86 12.21
CA VAL A 361 2.56 -14.85 13.29
C VAL A 361 1.09 -14.65 13.70
N PHE A 362 0.18 -14.75 12.73
CA PHE A 362 -1.25 -14.88 12.92
C PHE A 362 -1.65 -16.33 12.62
N PRO A 363 -1.43 -17.29 13.54
CA PRO A 363 -1.89 -18.64 13.35
C PRO A 363 -3.42 -18.64 13.21
N LEU A 364 -3.91 -19.22 12.12
CA LEU A 364 -5.33 -19.53 11.94
C LEU A 364 -5.85 -20.30 13.16
N THR A 365 -7.09 -20.04 13.58
CA THR A 365 -7.67 -20.72 14.74
C THR A 365 -7.76 -22.23 14.51
N PRO A 366 -7.85 -23.09 15.55
CA PRO A 366 -7.95 -24.54 15.37
C PRO A 366 -9.08 -24.98 14.41
N ALA A 367 -10.18 -24.23 14.36
CA ALA A 367 -11.25 -24.43 13.37
C ALA A 367 -10.80 -24.13 11.92
N GLN A 368 -10.19 -22.97 11.69
CA GLN A 368 -9.66 -22.57 10.38
C GLN A 368 -8.52 -23.49 9.89
N ASN A 369 -7.70 -24.01 10.81
CA ASN A 369 -6.70 -25.03 10.50
C ASN A 369 -7.34 -26.37 10.09
N ARG A 370 -8.42 -26.83 10.75
CA ARG A 370 -9.18 -28.02 10.33
C ARG A 370 -9.80 -27.85 8.93
N VAL A 371 -10.36 -26.69 8.62
CA VAL A 371 -10.90 -26.40 7.28
C VAL A 371 -9.79 -26.45 6.23
N THR A 372 -8.67 -25.76 6.46
CA THR A 372 -7.57 -25.70 5.48
C THR A 372 -6.77 -27.00 5.37
N SER A 373 -6.69 -27.83 6.41
CA SER A 373 -6.14 -29.19 6.31
C SER A 373 -7.05 -30.10 5.48
N ASN A 374 -8.37 -30.09 5.75
CA ASN A 374 -9.33 -30.92 5.05
C ASN A 374 -9.39 -30.56 3.56
N VAL A 375 -9.41 -29.27 3.21
CA VAL A 375 -9.35 -28.81 1.81
C VAL A 375 -8.05 -29.27 1.13
N LYS A 376 -6.88 -29.09 1.76
CA LYS A 376 -5.59 -29.56 1.19
C LYS A 376 -5.56 -31.09 1.00
N GLN A 377 -6.13 -31.85 1.94
CA GLN A 377 -6.17 -33.31 1.88
C GLN A 377 -7.15 -33.82 0.79
N GLN A 378 -8.30 -33.16 0.62
CA GLN A 378 -9.23 -33.44 -0.48
C GLN A 378 -8.64 -33.06 -1.85
N VAL A 379 -7.99 -31.89 -1.97
CA VAL A 379 -7.32 -31.46 -3.21
C VAL A 379 -6.20 -32.44 -3.59
N ASN A 380 -5.33 -32.85 -2.65
CA ASN A 380 -4.27 -33.82 -2.95
C ASN A 380 -4.81 -35.21 -3.33
N ARG A 381 -5.94 -35.64 -2.75
CA ARG A 381 -6.65 -36.87 -3.17
C ARG A 381 -7.28 -36.75 -4.56
N LYS A 382 -7.79 -35.58 -4.96
CA LYS A 382 -8.42 -35.36 -6.29
C LYS A 382 -7.44 -35.01 -7.43
N VAL A 383 -6.30 -34.37 -7.14
CA VAL A 383 -5.36 -33.89 -8.18
C VAL A 383 -4.35 -34.95 -8.63
N SER A 384 -3.98 -35.90 -7.76
CA SER A 384 -3.00 -36.95 -8.11
C SER A 384 -3.39 -37.80 -9.34
N PRO A 385 -4.68 -38.20 -9.54
CA PRO A 385 -5.10 -38.89 -10.76
C PRO A 385 -5.09 -38.04 -12.04
N MET A 386 -5.24 -36.71 -11.94
CA MET A 386 -5.35 -35.84 -13.12
C MET A 386 -4.00 -35.57 -13.81
N LYS A 387 -2.87 -35.77 -13.11
CA LYS A 387 -1.54 -35.57 -13.71
C LYS A 387 -1.13 -36.71 -14.65
N SER A 388 -1.69 -37.91 -14.50
CA SER A 388 -1.40 -39.05 -15.38
C SER A 388 -2.35 -39.14 -16.58
N SER A 389 -3.54 -38.51 -16.53
CA SER A 389 -4.48 -38.51 -17.67
C SER A 389 -4.03 -37.60 -18.82
N SER A 390 -3.53 -36.39 -18.53
CA SER A 390 -3.07 -35.45 -19.57
C SER A 390 -1.83 -35.98 -20.33
N VAL A 391 -0.90 -36.64 -19.64
CA VAL A 391 0.26 -37.31 -20.27
C VAL A 391 -0.20 -38.44 -21.20
N ARG A 392 -1.20 -39.23 -20.79
CA ARG A 392 -1.78 -40.29 -21.63
C ARG A 392 -2.55 -39.74 -22.83
N GLN A 393 -3.26 -38.61 -22.69
CA GLN A 393 -3.91 -37.95 -23.83
C GLN A 393 -2.90 -37.42 -24.85
N ALA A 394 -1.79 -36.81 -24.39
CA ALA A 394 -0.72 -36.38 -25.29
C ALA A 394 -0.09 -37.57 -26.05
N GLN A 395 0.18 -38.67 -25.36
CA GLN A 395 0.71 -39.91 -25.98
C GLN A 395 -0.27 -40.53 -26.99
N LEU A 396 -1.58 -40.49 -26.74
CA LEU A 396 -2.59 -41.02 -27.67
C LEU A 396 -2.72 -40.19 -28.95
N LEU A 397 -2.61 -38.86 -28.87
CA LEU A 397 -2.61 -37.99 -30.05
C LEU A 397 -1.43 -38.30 -30.99
N THR A 398 -0.24 -38.56 -30.42
CA THR A 398 0.90 -39.05 -31.20
C THR A 398 0.59 -40.40 -31.85
N TYR A 399 -0.05 -41.32 -31.13
CA TYR A 399 -0.34 -42.67 -31.62
C TYR A 399 -1.43 -42.70 -32.72
N THR A 400 -2.46 -41.86 -32.65
CA THR A 400 -3.46 -41.75 -33.72
C THR A 400 -2.90 -41.08 -34.98
N ASN A 401 -1.98 -40.13 -34.84
CA ASN A 401 -1.30 -39.54 -36.00
C ASN A 401 -0.36 -40.54 -36.69
N VAL A 402 0.25 -41.48 -35.96
CA VAL A 402 1.03 -42.59 -36.54
C VAL A 402 0.13 -43.56 -37.31
N LEU A 403 -1.02 -43.94 -36.74
CA LEU A 403 -1.95 -44.90 -37.37
C LEU A 403 -2.61 -44.38 -38.65
N ASN A 404 -2.79 -43.06 -38.79
CA ASN A 404 -3.32 -42.43 -40.00
C ASN A 404 -2.26 -42.18 -41.08
N GLY A 405 -0.99 -42.54 -40.85
CA GLY A 405 0.15 -42.15 -41.70
C GLY A 405 0.61 -43.18 -42.75
N THR A 406 0.13 -44.42 -42.72
CA THR A 406 0.72 -45.53 -43.51
C THR A 406 -0.29 -46.23 -44.43
N ASN A 407 -0.44 -45.72 -45.66
CA ASN A 407 -1.14 -46.41 -46.74
C ASN A 407 -0.23 -47.41 -47.46
N SER A 408 -0.11 -48.65 -46.96
CA SER A 408 0.44 -49.77 -47.74
C SER A 408 0.18 -51.14 -47.10
N GLY A 409 -0.56 -52.00 -47.79
CA GLY A 409 -0.36 -53.46 -47.77
C GLY A 409 -0.99 -54.29 -46.65
N GLU A 410 -1.71 -55.32 -47.09
CA GLU A 410 -1.97 -56.63 -46.44
C GLU A 410 -2.93 -56.71 -45.23
N ASP A 411 -3.91 -57.61 -45.38
CA ASP A 411 -4.98 -57.85 -44.42
C ASP A 411 -4.54 -58.67 -43.20
N SER A 412 -4.87 -58.19 -42.00
CA SER A 412 -4.71 -58.96 -40.76
C SER A 412 -5.90 -58.72 -39.81
N PRO A 413 -6.98 -59.51 -39.93
CA PRO A 413 -8.28 -59.21 -39.29
C PRO A 413 -8.22 -59.04 -37.75
N ILE A 414 -7.29 -59.76 -37.12
CA ILE A 414 -7.14 -59.90 -35.66
C ILE A 414 -6.87 -58.55 -34.96
N ARG A 415 -6.21 -57.59 -35.62
CA ARG A 415 -5.90 -56.27 -35.01
C ARG A 415 -7.12 -55.34 -34.89
N SER A 416 -8.14 -55.49 -35.75
CA SER A 416 -9.28 -54.56 -35.80
C SER A 416 -10.20 -54.62 -34.57
N CYS A 417 -10.35 -55.81 -33.97
CA CYS A 417 -11.30 -56.05 -32.89
C CYS A 417 -10.89 -55.37 -31.57
N ASN A 418 -9.61 -55.50 -31.17
CA ASN A 418 -9.11 -54.89 -29.94
C ASN A 418 -9.17 -53.35 -29.96
N VAL A 419 -8.99 -52.72 -31.12
CA VAL A 419 -9.08 -51.25 -31.26
C VAL A 419 -10.50 -50.76 -30.97
N LYS A 420 -11.54 -51.45 -31.48
CA LYS A 420 -12.94 -51.09 -31.20
C LYS A 420 -13.26 -51.19 -29.70
N ASN A 421 -12.85 -52.27 -29.05
CA ASN A 421 -13.09 -52.50 -27.62
C ASN A 421 -12.40 -51.43 -26.75
N HIS A 422 -11.14 -51.08 -27.06
CA HIS A 422 -10.43 -49.99 -26.37
C HIS A 422 -11.10 -48.63 -26.61
N MET A 423 -11.60 -48.34 -27.82
CA MET A 423 -12.25 -47.07 -28.13
C MET A 423 -13.59 -46.93 -27.39
N GLN A 424 -14.41 -48.00 -27.33
CA GLN A 424 -15.65 -48.02 -26.55
C GLN A 424 -15.38 -47.82 -25.04
N HIS A 425 -14.38 -48.51 -24.49
CA HIS A 425 -13.97 -48.33 -23.10
C HIS A 425 -13.52 -46.88 -22.81
N TYR A 426 -12.82 -46.24 -23.75
CA TYR A 426 -12.40 -44.84 -23.60
C TYR A 426 -13.59 -43.86 -23.72
N GLN A 427 -14.55 -44.12 -24.62
CA GLN A 427 -15.80 -43.35 -24.71
C GLN A 427 -16.62 -43.44 -23.42
N GLN A 428 -16.72 -44.63 -22.81
CA GLN A 428 -17.36 -44.81 -21.50
C GLN A 428 -16.64 -43.99 -20.42
N GLN A 429 -15.31 -44.08 -20.33
CA GLN A 429 -14.54 -43.29 -19.36
C GLN A 429 -14.71 -41.77 -19.53
N LEU A 430 -14.81 -41.26 -20.77
CA LEU A 430 -15.12 -39.85 -21.01
C LEU A 430 -16.54 -39.48 -20.57
N SER A 431 -17.52 -40.36 -20.78
CA SER A 431 -18.90 -40.18 -20.29
C SER A 431 -18.94 -40.08 -18.76
N ASP A 432 -18.26 -41.00 -18.07
CA ASP A 432 -18.21 -41.04 -16.60
C ASP A 432 -17.48 -39.83 -16.00
N ILE A 433 -16.40 -39.35 -16.64
CA ILE A 433 -15.70 -38.12 -16.26
C ILE A 433 -16.59 -36.89 -16.45
N ASN A 434 -17.29 -36.79 -17.59
CA ASN A 434 -18.20 -35.67 -17.85
C ASN A 434 -19.36 -35.65 -16.84
N LYS A 435 -19.94 -36.82 -16.53
CA LYS A 435 -20.98 -36.95 -15.48
C LYS A 435 -20.46 -36.49 -14.11
N ALA A 436 -19.32 -36.98 -13.67
CA ALA A 436 -18.73 -36.58 -12.39
C ALA A 436 -18.37 -35.08 -12.33
N HIS A 437 -18.05 -34.46 -13.47
CA HIS A 437 -17.85 -33.00 -13.56
C HIS A 437 -19.16 -32.23 -13.43
N VAL A 438 -20.23 -32.67 -14.11
CA VAL A 438 -21.58 -32.09 -13.99
C VAL A 438 -22.13 -32.23 -12.57
N ASP A 439 -21.99 -33.39 -11.94
CA ASP A 439 -22.39 -33.63 -10.54
C ASP A 439 -21.64 -32.70 -9.57
N THR A 440 -20.34 -32.45 -9.84
CA THR A 440 -19.53 -31.50 -9.06
C THR A 440 -20.00 -30.05 -9.25
N MET A 441 -20.35 -29.65 -10.48
CA MET A 441 -20.88 -28.32 -10.81
C MET A 441 -22.25 -28.07 -10.15
N LEU A 442 -23.15 -29.05 -10.18
CA LEU A 442 -24.45 -29.02 -9.49
C LEU A 442 -24.30 -28.87 -7.97
N ASN A 443 -23.37 -29.62 -7.36
CA ASN A 443 -23.10 -29.51 -5.93
C ASN A 443 -22.55 -28.11 -5.55
N LEU A 444 -21.64 -27.56 -6.35
CA LEU A 444 -21.14 -26.19 -6.16
C LEU A 444 -22.24 -25.13 -6.33
N SER A 445 -23.13 -25.28 -7.33
CA SER A 445 -24.29 -24.39 -7.53
C SER A 445 -25.21 -24.39 -6.30
N ASN A 446 -25.52 -25.57 -5.76
CA ASN A 446 -26.35 -25.69 -4.56
C ASN A 446 -25.69 -25.07 -3.32
N GLN A 447 -24.37 -25.19 -3.17
CA GLN A 447 -23.62 -24.51 -2.11
C GLN A 447 -23.63 -22.98 -2.25
N ILE A 448 -23.52 -22.46 -3.48
CA ILE A 448 -23.62 -21.02 -3.76
C ILE A 448 -25.02 -20.49 -3.44
N ASN A 449 -26.07 -21.20 -3.83
CA ASN A 449 -27.46 -20.83 -3.53
C ASN A 449 -27.73 -20.80 -2.02
N MET A 450 -27.25 -21.81 -1.28
CA MET A 450 -27.32 -21.83 0.19
C MET A 450 -26.57 -20.66 0.83
N LEU A 451 -25.40 -20.29 0.29
CA LEU A 451 -24.63 -19.14 0.77
C LEU A 451 -25.33 -17.81 0.48
N SER A 452 -26.03 -17.66 -0.65
CA SER A 452 -26.84 -16.46 -0.92
C SER A 452 -27.90 -16.27 0.16
N VAL A 453 -28.71 -17.30 0.43
CA VAL A 453 -29.77 -17.24 1.46
C VAL A 453 -29.20 -16.95 2.85
N LYS A 454 -27.99 -17.43 3.18
CA LYS A 454 -27.28 -17.04 4.41
C LYS A 454 -26.89 -15.55 4.42
N VAL A 455 -26.43 -14.99 3.30
CA VAL A 455 -26.08 -13.56 3.16
C VAL A 455 -27.31 -12.67 3.28
N ASP A 456 -28.41 -13.02 2.61
CA ASP A 456 -29.66 -12.25 2.63
C ASP A 456 -30.24 -12.16 4.05
N CYS A 457 -30.20 -13.28 4.79
CA CYS A 457 -30.57 -13.36 6.21
C CYS A 457 -29.69 -12.49 7.12
N VAL A 458 -28.41 -12.29 6.78
CA VAL A 458 -27.51 -11.37 7.50
C VAL A 458 -27.81 -9.92 7.14
N SER A 459 -28.07 -9.60 5.87
CA SER A 459 -28.42 -8.23 5.44
C SER A 459 -29.65 -7.71 6.20
N SER A 460 -30.72 -8.51 6.23
CA SER A 460 -31.95 -8.14 6.96
C SER A 460 -31.72 -7.90 8.46
N LYS A 461 -30.80 -8.63 9.10
CA LYS A 461 -30.42 -8.40 10.51
C LYS A 461 -29.61 -7.13 10.71
N VAL A 462 -28.73 -6.79 9.76
CA VAL A 462 -27.98 -5.52 9.77
C VAL A 462 -28.93 -4.33 9.58
N GLU A 463 -29.93 -4.45 8.70
CA GLU A 463 -31.00 -3.46 8.53
C GLU A 463 -31.83 -3.28 9.82
N GLN A 464 -32.20 -4.37 10.49
CA GLN A 464 -32.89 -4.31 11.79
C GLN A 464 -32.04 -3.63 12.88
N MET A 465 -30.73 -3.90 12.93
CA MET A 465 -29.81 -3.21 13.85
C MET A 465 -29.70 -1.71 13.53
N ASN A 466 -29.57 -1.34 12.25
CA ASN A 466 -29.53 0.06 11.82
C ASN A 466 -30.85 0.80 12.13
N HIS A 467 -32.00 0.12 12.02
CA HIS A 467 -33.30 0.65 12.44
C HIS A 467 -33.35 0.88 13.96
N LEU A 468 -32.87 -0.07 14.77
CA LEU A 468 -32.82 0.08 16.23
C LEU A 468 -31.92 1.25 16.65
N VAL A 469 -30.73 1.37 16.07
CA VAL A 469 -29.79 2.47 16.36
C VAL A 469 -30.40 3.83 15.97
N SER A 470 -30.99 3.94 14.78
CA SER A 470 -31.55 5.21 14.29
C SER A 470 -32.86 5.63 14.96
N LYS A 471 -33.70 4.68 15.41
CA LYS A 471 -35.01 4.98 16.04
C LYS A 471 -35.00 5.01 17.55
N VAL A 472 -34.07 4.32 18.22
CA VAL A 472 -34.03 4.21 19.69
C VAL A 472 -32.77 4.87 20.25
N VAL A 473 -31.59 4.43 19.82
CA VAL A 473 -30.32 4.87 20.44
C VAL A 473 -30.06 6.36 20.21
N ILE A 474 -30.16 6.83 18.97
CA ILE A 474 -29.88 8.25 18.64
C ILE A 474 -30.87 9.22 19.34
N PRO A 475 -32.21 9.01 19.32
CA PRO A 475 -33.15 9.87 20.05
C PRO A 475 -32.94 9.86 21.57
N CYS A 476 -32.65 8.70 22.17
CA CYS A 476 -32.36 8.62 23.61
C CYS A 476 -31.09 9.40 23.99
N VAL A 477 -29.99 9.26 23.23
CA VAL A 477 -28.75 10.01 23.47
C VAL A 477 -28.96 11.52 23.28
N SER A 478 -29.70 11.94 22.25
CA SER A 478 -30.04 13.36 22.03
C SER A 478 -30.88 13.95 23.16
N THR A 479 -31.90 13.20 23.62
CA THR A 479 -32.76 13.61 24.75
C THR A 479 -31.96 13.71 26.06
N LEU A 480 -31.05 12.76 26.30
CA LEU A 480 -30.17 12.76 27.47
C LEU A 480 -29.24 13.97 27.47
N ALA A 481 -28.63 14.28 26.33
CA ALA A 481 -27.78 15.47 26.17
C ALA A 481 -28.55 16.78 26.46
N HIS A 482 -29.78 16.91 25.96
CA HIS A 482 -30.62 18.08 26.26
C HIS A 482 -30.99 18.20 27.74
N SER A 483 -31.32 17.09 28.42
CA SER A 483 -31.55 17.09 29.87
C SER A 483 -30.31 17.52 30.66
N LEU A 484 -29.11 17.05 30.27
CA LEU A 484 -27.85 17.40 30.92
C LEU A 484 -27.47 18.88 30.72
N VAL A 485 -27.66 19.42 29.51
CA VAL A 485 -27.44 20.86 29.23
C VAL A 485 -28.39 21.71 30.08
N LYS A 486 -29.68 21.38 30.11
CA LYS A 486 -30.70 22.12 30.90
C LYS A 486 -30.44 22.04 32.41
N LEU A 487 -29.89 20.93 32.90
CA LEU A 487 -29.44 20.80 34.28
C LEU A 487 -28.24 21.72 34.56
N ASN A 488 -27.25 21.74 33.67
CA ASN A 488 -26.08 22.59 33.80
C ASN A 488 -26.43 24.08 33.76
N GLU A 489 -27.30 24.51 32.85
CA GLU A 489 -27.85 25.88 32.80
C GLU A 489 -28.51 26.28 34.12
N LYS A 490 -29.37 25.41 34.68
CA LYS A 490 -29.98 25.66 36.01
C LYS A 490 -28.93 25.79 37.11
N LEU A 491 -27.90 24.95 37.13
CA LEU A 491 -26.83 24.99 38.13
C LEU A 491 -25.99 26.28 38.02
N SER A 492 -25.65 26.72 36.81
CA SER A 492 -24.90 27.97 36.58
C SER A 492 -25.66 29.22 37.04
N CYS A 493 -27.01 29.19 37.07
CA CYS A 493 -27.81 30.30 37.59
C CYS A 493 -27.81 30.43 39.14
N MET A 494 -27.18 29.52 39.88
CA MET A 494 -27.22 29.49 41.36
C MET A 494 -26.04 30.18 42.07
N GLU A 495 -25.21 30.98 41.38
CA GLU A 495 -24.04 31.63 42.01
C GLU A 495 -24.40 32.74 43.03
N GLY A 496 -25.66 33.19 43.07
CA GLY A 496 -26.20 34.03 44.14
C GLY A 496 -26.84 33.18 45.25
N LYS A 497 -26.58 33.52 46.53
CA LYS A 497 -27.11 32.80 47.71
C LYS A 497 -28.63 32.51 47.58
N PRO A 498 -29.06 31.25 47.35
CA PRO A 498 -30.47 30.94 47.20
C PRO A 498 -31.19 30.94 48.55
N ASP A 499 -32.49 31.23 48.52
CA ASP A 499 -33.35 31.10 49.69
C ASP A 499 -33.57 29.60 50.04
N ARG A 500 -33.99 29.34 51.28
CA ARG A 500 -34.14 27.98 51.82
C ARG A 500 -35.28 27.19 51.17
N GLN A 501 -36.30 27.85 50.61
CA GLN A 501 -37.38 27.19 49.86
C GLN A 501 -36.92 26.81 48.44
N THR A 502 -36.18 27.72 47.78
CA THR A 502 -35.61 27.55 46.44
C THR A 502 -34.69 26.33 46.37
N VAL A 503 -33.81 26.14 47.37
CA VAL A 503 -32.94 24.95 47.47
C VAL A 503 -33.75 23.66 47.57
N SER A 504 -34.86 23.67 48.32
CA SER A 504 -35.70 22.47 48.53
C SER A 504 -36.43 22.07 47.24
N LEU A 505 -36.99 23.03 46.51
CA LEU A 505 -37.65 22.79 45.22
C LEU A 505 -36.66 22.28 44.15
N LEU A 506 -35.47 22.89 44.06
CA LEU A 506 -34.45 22.48 43.10
C LEU A 506 -33.87 21.09 43.41
N GLY A 507 -33.82 20.69 44.68
CA GLY A 507 -33.48 19.31 45.07
C GLY A 507 -34.46 18.29 44.48
N ILE A 508 -35.77 18.55 44.60
CA ILE A 508 -36.82 17.67 44.07
C ILE A 508 -36.78 17.59 42.53
N GLU A 509 -36.58 18.72 41.84
CA GLU A 509 -36.42 18.72 40.38
C GLU A 509 -35.15 17.96 39.92
N ALA A 510 -34.02 18.15 40.62
CA ALA A 510 -32.77 17.50 40.29
C ALA A 510 -32.83 15.97 40.52
N GLU A 511 -33.51 15.52 41.58
CA GLU A 511 -33.73 14.09 41.84
C GLU A 511 -34.68 13.46 40.79
N ALA A 512 -35.71 14.18 40.35
CA ALA A 512 -36.62 13.73 39.28
C ALA A 512 -35.92 13.58 37.92
N GLU A 513 -35.09 14.55 37.50
CA GLU A 513 -34.30 14.40 36.27
C GLU A 513 -33.17 13.36 36.42
N SER A 514 -32.58 13.20 37.61
CA SER A 514 -31.60 12.14 37.90
C SER A 514 -32.20 10.72 37.75
N GLU A 515 -33.41 10.51 38.25
CA GLU A 515 -34.14 9.24 38.09
C GLU A 515 -34.56 8.98 36.64
N LYS A 516 -34.96 10.02 35.91
CA LYS A 516 -35.21 9.95 34.45
C LYS A 516 -33.95 9.57 33.68
N VAL A 517 -32.79 10.15 34.03
CA VAL A 517 -31.47 9.79 33.48
C VAL A 517 -31.15 8.31 33.76
N ARG A 518 -31.32 7.83 35.01
CA ARG A 518 -31.12 6.40 35.34
C ARG A 518 -31.94 5.46 34.46
N ARG A 519 -33.23 5.77 34.27
CA ARG A 519 -34.13 4.96 33.42
C ARG A 519 -33.66 4.93 31.97
N MET A 520 -33.25 6.07 31.41
CA MET A 520 -32.73 6.16 30.05
C MET A 520 -31.42 5.38 29.88
N THR A 521 -30.49 5.47 30.84
CA THR A 521 -29.25 4.68 30.85
C THR A 521 -29.55 3.19 30.88
N LYS A 522 -30.45 2.73 31.76
CA LYS A 522 -30.83 1.31 31.83
C LYS A 522 -31.44 0.79 30.53
N CYS A 523 -32.32 1.56 29.88
CA CYS A 523 -32.87 1.17 28.58
C CYS A 523 -31.80 1.14 27.47
N LEU A 524 -30.75 1.96 27.55
CA LEU A 524 -29.61 1.88 26.64
C LEU A 524 -28.74 0.63 26.91
N GLU A 525 -28.49 0.28 28.18
CA GLU A 525 -27.77 -0.95 28.57
C GLU A 525 -28.51 -2.21 28.11
N GLU A 526 -29.84 -2.26 28.30
CA GLU A 526 -30.70 -3.35 27.81
C GLU A 526 -30.66 -3.43 26.27
N ALA A 527 -30.76 -2.31 25.55
CA ALA A 527 -30.68 -2.27 24.09
C ALA A 527 -29.29 -2.71 23.57
N VAL A 528 -28.20 -2.28 24.21
CA VAL A 528 -26.83 -2.72 23.88
C VAL A 528 -26.71 -4.24 24.07
N THR A 529 -27.17 -4.78 25.19
CA THR A 529 -27.12 -6.23 25.50
C THR A 529 -27.91 -7.06 24.48
N VAL A 530 -29.06 -6.55 24.00
CA VAL A 530 -29.83 -7.17 22.91
C VAL A 530 -29.05 -7.11 21.58
N THR A 531 -28.36 -6.02 21.26
CA THR A 531 -27.52 -5.96 20.05
C THR A 531 -26.28 -6.84 20.13
N GLU A 532 -25.60 -6.92 21.28
CA GLU A 532 -24.42 -7.79 21.45
C GLU A 532 -24.80 -9.27 21.35
N THR A 533 -25.84 -9.71 22.06
CA THR A 533 -26.31 -11.10 21.97
C THR A 533 -26.83 -11.45 20.57
N SER A 534 -27.35 -10.48 19.81
CA SER A 534 -27.69 -10.65 18.40
C SER A 534 -26.45 -10.73 17.50
N PHE A 535 -25.44 -9.89 17.76
CA PHE A 535 -24.17 -9.89 17.05
C PHE A 535 -23.39 -11.20 17.25
N PHE A 536 -23.30 -11.70 18.48
CA PHE A 536 -22.68 -12.99 18.78
C PHE A 536 -23.42 -14.17 18.11
N LYS A 537 -24.75 -14.13 18.00
CA LYS A 537 -25.53 -15.12 17.22
C LYS A 537 -25.21 -15.05 15.73
N VAL A 538 -25.04 -13.86 15.15
CA VAL A 538 -24.59 -13.70 13.75
C VAL A 538 -23.14 -14.18 13.58
N GLN A 539 -22.25 -13.85 14.51
CA GLN A 539 -20.84 -14.28 14.48
C GLN A 539 -20.69 -15.80 14.57
N GLY A 540 -21.49 -16.47 15.42
CA GLY A 540 -21.57 -17.93 15.48
C GLY A 540 -22.13 -18.55 14.19
N PHE A 541 -23.10 -17.90 13.56
CA PHE A 541 -23.66 -18.34 12.27
C PHE A 541 -22.65 -18.23 11.11
N PHE A 542 -21.64 -17.36 11.21
CA PHE A 542 -20.49 -17.31 10.29
C PHE A 542 -19.38 -18.33 10.59
N GLN A 543 -19.48 -19.10 11.69
CA GLN A 543 -18.53 -20.18 12.02
C GLN A 543 -18.98 -21.57 11.54
N VAL A 544 -20.18 -21.68 10.93
CA VAL A 544 -20.84 -22.91 10.49
C VAL A 544 -21.28 -22.82 9.03
#